data_AF-Q758S6-F1
#
_entry.id   AF-Q758S6-F1
#
_cell.length_a   1.000
_cell.length_b   1.000
_cell.length_c   1.000
_cell.angle_alpha   90.00
_cell.angle_beta   90.00
_cell.angle_gamma   90.00
#
_symmetry.space_group_name_H-M   'P 1'
#
loop_
_entity.id
_entity.type
_entity.pdbx_description
1 polymer ?
#
loop_
_entity_poly.entity_id
_entity_poly.type
_entity_poly.pdbx_seq_one_letter_code
_entity_poly.pdbx_strand_id
1 'polypeptide(L)'
;MADDVIDWLPYVDTLDQRYLNEVEKTVTAELAAIEQQELHPRIAELFPAVRHHWDEQYGLYKDNVVGLEGSNKRAAEDGVLSELKRRCPGIDISVYNDDSEDPVLLATIAGYRYHQDLVVTQLLPQTLENQWAINNAYLEGAEAAVRRQLQEQEQQIAQLDRHRQELQQREALRFRYLERQWRDRLHGNLERAAGNI
;
A
#
# COMPACT_ATOMS: atom_id res chain seq x y z
N MET A 1 35.59 -9.50 14.37
CA MET A 1 34.33 -9.92 13.72
C MET A 1 33.26 -9.48 14.67
N ALA A 2 32.33 -8.61 14.25
CA ALA A 2 31.21 -8.29 15.10
C ALA A 2 30.51 -9.61 15.39
N ASP A 3 30.52 -10.06 16.64
CA ASP A 3 29.71 -11.20 17.05
C ASP A 3 28.27 -10.73 16.83
N ASP A 4 27.64 -11.24 15.77
CA ASP A 4 26.19 -11.14 15.59
C ASP A 4 25.57 -11.80 16.81
N VAL A 5 25.23 -10.98 17.81
CA VAL A 5 24.44 -11.41 18.95
C VAL A 5 23.05 -11.70 18.38
N ILE A 6 22.76 -12.99 18.21
CA ILE A 6 21.43 -13.43 17.82
C ILE A 6 20.53 -13.25 19.05
N ASP A 7 19.88 -12.09 19.14
CA ASP A 7 19.10 -11.66 20.31
C ASP A 7 17.87 -12.55 20.59
N TRP A 8 17.35 -13.25 19.58
CA TRP A 8 16.18 -14.10 19.74
C TRP A 8 16.16 -15.26 18.73
N LEU A 9 15.88 -16.47 19.22
CA LEU A 9 15.87 -17.72 18.44
C LEU A 9 14.45 -18.30 18.37
N PRO A 10 13.55 -17.79 17.50
CA PRO A 10 12.15 -18.20 17.45
C PRO A 10 11.88 -19.71 17.31
N TYR A 11 12.78 -20.49 16.71
CA TYR A 11 12.62 -21.94 16.57
C TYR A 11 13.14 -22.75 17.77
N VAL A 12 13.82 -22.09 18.73
CA VAL A 12 14.45 -22.71 19.90
C VAL A 12 13.78 -22.23 21.18
N ASP A 13 13.49 -20.94 21.27
CA ASP A 13 12.92 -20.29 22.44
C ASP A 13 11.42 -20.54 22.48
N THR A 14 10.96 -21.38 23.41
CA THR A 14 9.53 -21.57 23.65
C THR A 14 9.00 -20.42 24.48
N LEU A 15 8.22 -19.54 23.86
CA LEU A 15 7.59 -18.39 24.51
C LEU A 15 6.31 -18.78 25.25
N ASP A 16 6.26 -18.47 26.55
CA ASP A 16 5.01 -18.41 27.31
C ASP A 16 4.34 -17.05 27.05
N GLN A 17 3.05 -17.06 26.75
CA GLN A 17 2.24 -15.86 26.51
C GLN A 17 2.33 -14.85 27.67
N ARG A 18 2.58 -15.31 28.89
CA ARG A 18 2.77 -14.44 30.06
C ARG A 18 3.92 -13.46 29.87
N TYR A 19 5.07 -13.94 29.38
CA TYR A 19 6.23 -13.09 29.15
C TYR A 19 6.00 -12.11 28.00
N LEU A 20 5.27 -12.52 26.95
CA LEU A 20 4.87 -11.60 25.87
C LEU A 20 4.04 -10.43 26.41
N ASN A 21 3.07 -10.71 27.29
CA ASN A 21 2.24 -9.67 27.89
C ASN A 21 3.05 -8.75 28.84
N GLU A 22 4.05 -9.27 29.55
CA GLU A 22 4.94 -8.47 30.40
C GLU A 22 5.87 -7.57 29.57
N VAL A 23 6.43 -8.11 28.48
CA VAL A 23 7.24 -7.33 27.54
C VAL A 23 6.38 -6.22 26.92
N GLU A 24 5.17 -6.52 26.47
CA GLU A 24 4.26 -5.51 25.89
C GLU A 24 3.89 -4.41 26.89
N LYS A 25 3.64 -4.76 28.16
CA LYS A 25 3.43 -3.77 29.24
C LYS A 25 4.65 -2.87 29.46
N THR A 26 5.84 -3.44 29.38
CA THR A 26 7.09 -2.69 29.56
C THR A 26 7.30 -1.74 28.37
N VAL A 27 7.12 -2.24 27.14
CA VAL A 27 7.22 -1.43 25.91
C VAL A 27 6.21 -0.29 25.92
N THR A 28 4.97 -0.54 26.31
CA THR A 28 3.93 0.51 26.38
C THR A 28 4.23 1.57 27.44
N ALA A 29 4.79 1.17 28.60
CA ALA A 29 5.22 2.13 29.62
C ALA A 29 6.38 3.01 29.15
N GLU A 30 7.38 2.42 28.48
CA GLU A 30 8.53 3.15 27.92
C GLU A 30 8.10 4.10 26.78
N LEU A 31 7.23 3.63 25.88
CA LEU A 31 6.67 4.47 24.82
C LEU A 31 5.87 5.65 25.37
N ALA A 32 5.16 5.47 26.49
CA ALA A 32 4.44 6.56 27.15
C ALA A 32 5.37 7.58 27.83
N ALA A 33 6.57 7.15 28.24
CA ALA A 33 7.58 8.02 28.83
C ALA A 33 8.36 8.84 27.78
N ILE A 34 8.43 8.35 26.54
CA ILE A 34 9.08 9.04 25.44
C ILE A 34 8.13 10.10 24.86
N GLU A 35 8.35 11.37 25.20
CA GLU A 35 7.67 12.53 24.57
C GLU A 35 8.19 12.84 23.15
N GLN A 36 8.41 11.83 22.29
CA GLN A 36 8.72 12.08 20.88
C GLN A 36 7.43 12.21 20.08
N GLN A 37 7.00 13.46 19.88
CA GLN A 37 5.91 13.82 18.97
C GLN A 37 6.33 13.85 17.50
N GLU A 38 7.63 13.83 17.21
CA GLU A 38 8.13 13.98 15.83
C GLU A 38 8.20 12.62 15.13
N LEU A 39 7.32 12.46 14.14
CA LEU A 39 7.35 11.36 13.18
C LEU A 39 8.73 11.29 12.52
N HIS A 40 9.28 10.08 12.40
CA HIS A 40 10.56 9.84 11.74
C HIS A 40 10.58 10.54 10.36
N PRO A 41 11.65 11.27 9.99
CA PRO A 41 11.66 12.16 8.83
C PRO A 41 11.32 11.46 7.50
N ARG A 42 11.58 10.16 7.40
CA ARG A 42 11.26 9.34 6.22
C ARG A 42 9.81 8.85 6.14
N ILE A 43 8.97 9.14 7.14
CA ILE A 43 7.54 8.78 7.08
C ILE A 43 6.86 9.50 5.90
N ALA A 44 7.29 10.71 5.56
CA ALA A 44 6.82 11.41 4.37
C ALA A 44 7.19 10.71 3.06
N GLU A 45 8.26 9.89 3.04
CA GLU A 45 8.63 9.08 1.87
C GLU A 45 7.76 7.83 1.71
N LEU A 46 7.32 7.25 2.83
CA LEU A 46 6.44 6.07 2.84
C LEU A 46 5.00 6.43 2.49
N PHE A 47 4.57 7.63 2.87
CA PHE A 47 3.26 8.18 2.56
C PHE A 47 3.42 9.48 1.79
N PRO A 48 3.89 9.43 0.53
CA PRO A 48 3.97 10.62 -0.29
C PRO A 48 2.57 11.22 -0.37
N ALA A 49 2.45 12.52 -0.12
CA ALA A 49 1.18 13.23 -0.23
C ALA A 49 0.62 13.02 -1.65
N VAL A 50 -0.38 12.15 -1.77
CA VAL A 50 -1.02 11.86 -3.04
C VAL A 50 -1.81 13.10 -3.42
N ARG A 51 -1.26 13.90 -4.33
CA ARG A 51 -2.03 14.97 -4.96
C ARG A 51 -3.07 14.33 -5.86
N HIS A 52 -4.33 14.38 -5.45
CA HIS A 52 -5.41 14.03 -6.35
C HIS A 52 -5.55 15.14 -7.39
N HIS A 53 -5.87 14.78 -8.63
CA HIS A 53 -6.07 15.81 -9.65
C HIS A 53 -7.18 16.80 -9.26
N TRP A 54 -8.09 16.38 -8.36
CA TRP A 54 -9.24 17.13 -7.91
C TRP A 54 -8.96 18.02 -6.70
N ASP A 55 -7.75 18.00 -6.13
CA ASP A 55 -7.45 18.70 -4.87
C ASP A 55 -7.63 20.22 -5.00
N GLU A 56 -7.30 20.78 -6.16
CA GLU A 56 -7.46 22.21 -6.42
C GLU A 56 -8.94 22.60 -6.53
N GLN A 57 -9.73 21.78 -7.22
CA GLN A 57 -11.18 21.97 -7.37
C GLN A 57 -11.90 21.75 -6.03
N TYR A 58 -11.47 20.75 -5.26
CA TYR A 58 -11.99 20.47 -3.94
C TYR A 58 -11.62 21.57 -2.94
N GLY A 59 -10.41 22.14 -3.02
CA GLY A 59 -10.00 23.31 -2.25
C GLY A 59 -10.93 24.50 -2.48
N LEU A 60 -11.19 24.84 -3.75
CA LEU A 60 -12.15 25.88 -4.13
C LEU A 60 -13.56 25.63 -3.59
N TYR A 61 -14.04 24.38 -3.68
CA TYR A 61 -15.34 24.01 -3.10
C TYR A 61 -15.33 24.15 -1.57
N LYS A 62 -14.28 23.65 -0.91
CA LYS A 62 -14.16 23.66 0.54
C LYS A 62 -14.14 25.07 1.10
N ASP A 63 -13.36 25.96 0.50
CA ASP A 63 -13.17 27.32 0.98
C ASP A 63 -14.43 28.19 0.78
N ASN A 64 -15.22 27.91 -0.26
CA ASN A 64 -16.35 28.76 -0.64
C ASN A 64 -17.73 28.18 -0.30
N VAL A 65 -17.87 26.87 -0.06
CA VAL A 65 -19.18 26.20 0.01
C VAL A 65 -19.43 25.47 1.34
N VAL A 66 -18.43 24.80 1.93
CA VAL A 66 -18.65 23.80 2.99
C VAL A 66 -19.33 24.35 4.26
N GLY A 67 -19.23 25.65 4.53
CA GLY A 67 -19.87 26.31 5.67
C GLY A 67 -21.23 26.97 5.39
N LEU A 68 -21.76 26.88 4.17
CA LEU A 68 -22.99 27.57 3.77
C LEU A 68 -24.19 26.61 3.73
N GLU A 69 -25.38 27.15 3.99
CA GLU A 69 -26.65 26.40 3.92
C GLU A 69 -27.70 27.13 3.06
N GLY A 70 -28.71 26.40 2.62
CA GLY A 70 -29.86 26.95 1.89
C GLY A 70 -29.51 27.54 0.52
N SER A 71 -30.16 28.65 0.15
CA SER A 71 -29.95 29.31 -1.14
C SER A 71 -28.52 29.85 -1.31
N ASN A 72 -27.89 30.26 -0.21
CA ASN A 72 -26.53 30.80 -0.24
C ASN A 72 -25.52 29.71 -0.63
N LYS A 73 -25.74 28.46 -0.20
CA LYS A 73 -24.92 27.33 -0.64
C LYS A 73 -25.01 27.12 -2.14
N ARG A 74 -26.23 27.08 -2.70
CA ARG A 74 -26.41 26.90 -4.16
C ARG A 74 -25.75 28.00 -4.98
N ALA A 75 -25.91 29.27 -4.56
CA ALA A 75 -25.28 30.39 -5.24
C ALA A 75 -23.74 30.30 -5.19
N ALA A 76 -23.16 29.85 -4.07
CA ALA A 76 -21.73 29.63 -3.94
C ALA A 76 -21.24 28.43 -4.79
N GLU A 77 -22.00 27.33 -4.83
CA GLU A 77 -21.73 26.18 -5.70
C GLU A 77 -21.72 26.58 -7.17
N ASP A 78 -22.71 27.36 -7.62
CA ASP A 78 -22.77 27.89 -8.98
C ASP A 78 -21.60 28.83 -9.29
N GLY A 79 -21.17 29.62 -8.30
CA GLY A 79 -19.97 30.46 -8.38
C GLY A 79 -18.70 29.64 -8.60
N VAL A 80 -18.48 28.61 -7.77
CA VAL A 80 -17.32 27.70 -7.90
C VAL A 80 -17.36 26.95 -9.23
N LEU A 81 -18.52 26.43 -9.65
CA LEU A 81 -18.69 25.79 -10.95
C LEU A 81 -18.36 26.72 -12.11
N SER A 82 -18.76 27.99 -12.02
CA SER A 82 -18.47 29.00 -13.04
C SER A 82 -16.97 29.29 -13.12
N GLU A 83 -16.28 29.38 -11.98
CA GLU A 83 -14.83 29.58 -11.95
C GLU A 83 -14.07 28.37 -12.50
N LEU A 84 -14.49 27.16 -12.16
CA LEU A 84 -13.93 25.92 -12.68
C LEU A 84 -14.11 25.80 -14.20
N LYS A 85 -15.31 26.09 -14.71
CA LYS A 85 -15.58 26.14 -16.16
C LYS A 85 -14.73 27.17 -16.89
N ARG A 86 -14.37 28.30 -16.24
CA ARG A 86 -13.48 29.29 -16.83
C ARG A 86 -12.04 28.78 -16.96
N ARG A 87 -11.56 27.98 -16.01
CA ARG A 87 -10.19 27.43 -16.02
C ARG A 87 -10.03 26.29 -17.02
N CYS A 88 -11.03 25.42 -17.11
CA CYS A 88 -11.11 24.36 -18.10
C CYS A 88 -12.42 24.51 -18.87
N PRO A 89 -12.44 25.28 -19.99
CA PRO A 89 -13.58 25.27 -20.88
C PRO A 89 -13.71 23.82 -21.39
N GLY A 90 -14.73 23.13 -20.89
CA GLY A 90 -15.05 21.78 -21.32
C GLY A 90 -15.41 21.75 -22.81
N ILE A 91 -15.77 20.57 -23.29
CA ILE A 91 -16.33 20.44 -24.64
C ILE A 91 -17.60 21.30 -24.69
N ASP A 92 -17.65 22.23 -25.64
CA ASP A 92 -18.87 22.99 -25.89
C ASP A 92 -19.95 22.02 -26.38
N ILE A 93 -20.93 21.72 -25.54
CA ILE A 93 -22.01 20.79 -25.89
C ILE A 93 -23.05 21.51 -26.76
N SER A 94 -23.02 22.86 -26.81
CA SER A 94 -24.01 23.64 -27.56
C SER A 94 -23.93 23.42 -29.07
N VAL A 95 -22.78 23.00 -29.61
CA VAL A 95 -22.63 22.58 -31.01
C VAL A 95 -23.41 21.30 -31.37
N TYR A 96 -23.95 20.59 -30.37
CA TYR A 96 -24.82 19.43 -30.55
C TYR A 96 -26.29 19.74 -30.19
N ASN A 97 -26.71 21.01 -30.29
CA ASN A 97 -28.09 21.39 -30.00
C ASN A 97 -29.07 20.97 -31.12
N ASP A 98 -29.89 19.96 -30.84
CA ASP A 98 -30.90 19.40 -31.76
C ASP A 98 -32.02 20.40 -32.14
N ASP A 99 -32.26 21.44 -31.32
CA ASP A 99 -33.30 22.46 -31.55
C ASP A 99 -32.82 23.63 -32.42
N SER A 100 -31.56 23.62 -32.87
CA SER A 100 -30.98 24.72 -33.66
C SER A 100 -31.48 24.68 -35.12
N GLU A 101 -32.00 25.81 -35.62
CA GLU A 101 -32.31 25.99 -37.05
C GLU A 101 -31.07 26.36 -37.90
N ASP A 102 -29.92 26.63 -37.26
CA ASP A 102 -28.69 26.95 -37.98
C ASP A 102 -28.21 25.73 -38.80
N PRO A 103 -28.15 25.84 -40.14
CA PRO A 103 -27.74 24.74 -41.01
C PRO A 103 -26.33 24.23 -40.73
N VAL A 104 -25.41 25.06 -40.20
CA VAL A 104 -24.05 24.63 -39.85
C VAL A 104 -24.05 23.70 -38.63
N LEU A 105 -24.85 24.02 -37.61
CA LEU A 105 -25.06 23.16 -36.45
C LEU A 105 -25.73 21.83 -36.84
N LEU A 106 -26.79 21.90 -37.65
CA LEU A 106 -27.50 20.72 -38.13
C LEU A 106 -26.57 19.79 -38.94
N ALA A 107 -25.69 20.35 -39.77
CA ALA A 107 -24.69 19.57 -40.50
C ALA A 107 -23.67 18.90 -39.56
N THR A 108 -23.29 19.58 -38.47
CA THR A 108 -22.38 19.04 -37.44
C THR A 108 -23.02 17.85 -36.72
N ILE A 109 -24.28 17.97 -36.31
CA ILE A 109 -25.04 16.89 -35.65
C ILE A 109 -25.21 15.70 -36.61
N ALA A 110 -25.56 15.96 -37.87
CA ALA A 110 -25.68 14.91 -38.89
C ALA A 110 -24.36 14.17 -39.11
N GLY A 111 -23.23 14.90 -39.20
CA GLY A 111 -21.90 14.30 -39.32
C GLY A 111 -21.51 13.45 -38.11
N TYR A 112 -21.80 13.92 -36.89
CA TYR A 112 -21.56 13.18 -35.67
C TYR A 112 -22.39 11.89 -35.60
N ARG A 113 -23.67 11.96 -35.94
CA ARG A 113 -24.57 10.79 -36.00
C ARG A 113 -24.10 9.78 -37.04
N TYR A 114 -23.67 10.24 -38.21
CA TYR A 114 -23.11 9.36 -39.24
C TYR A 114 -21.83 8.66 -38.75
N HIS A 115 -20.94 9.37 -38.07
CA HIS A 115 -19.75 8.77 -37.48
C HIS A 115 -20.12 7.70 -36.44
N GLN A 116 -21.06 7.98 -35.54
CA GLN A 116 -21.52 6.98 -34.56
C GLN A 116 -22.09 5.73 -35.22
N ASP A 117 -22.92 5.89 -36.26
CA ASP A 117 -23.49 4.78 -37.01
C ASP A 117 -22.39 3.96 -37.70
N LEU A 118 -21.42 4.61 -38.34
CA LEU A 118 -20.27 3.95 -38.96
C LEU A 118 -19.45 3.14 -37.94
N VAL A 119 -19.16 3.71 -36.77
CA VAL A 119 -18.40 3.04 -35.71
C VAL A 119 -19.13 1.79 -35.21
N VAL A 120 -20.42 1.91 -34.92
CA VAL A 120 -21.22 0.81 -34.34
C VAL A 120 -21.51 -0.28 -35.37
N THR A 121 -21.80 0.08 -36.61
CA THR A 121 -22.23 -0.88 -37.63
C THR A 121 -21.07 -1.50 -38.41
N GLN A 122 -19.97 -0.77 -38.60
CA GLN A 122 -18.86 -1.24 -39.44
C GLN A 122 -17.58 -1.51 -38.66
N LEU A 123 -17.14 -0.59 -37.79
CA LEU A 123 -15.80 -0.68 -37.19
C LEU A 123 -15.76 -1.63 -35.99
N LEU A 124 -16.68 -1.49 -35.04
CA LEU A 124 -16.71 -2.34 -33.85
C LEU A 124 -16.91 -3.81 -34.20
N PRO A 125 -17.88 -4.22 -35.04
CA PRO A 125 -18.08 -5.64 -35.33
C PRO A 125 -16.86 -6.30 -36.00
N GLN A 126 -16.07 -5.55 -36.77
CA GLN A 126 -14.88 -6.08 -37.44
C GLN A 126 -13.69 -6.29 -36.49
N THR A 127 -13.63 -5.55 -35.39
CA THR A 127 -12.42 -5.49 -34.55
C THR A 127 -12.64 -5.94 -33.12
N LEU A 128 -13.86 -5.85 -32.59
CA LEU A 128 -14.17 -6.05 -31.18
C LEU A 128 -13.81 -7.46 -30.70
N GLU A 129 -14.15 -8.50 -31.44
CA GLU A 129 -13.85 -9.88 -31.06
C GLU A 129 -12.34 -10.12 -30.97
N ASN A 130 -11.59 -9.65 -31.98
CA ASN A 130 -10.13 -9.76 -32.00
C ASN A 130 -9.48 -8.95 -30.87
N GLN A 131 -9.95 -7.72 -30.63
CA GLN A 131 -9.45 -6.89 -29.53
C GLN A 131 -9.72 -7.54 -28.18
N TRP A 132 -10.92 -8.10 -27.99
CA TRP A 132 -11.29 -8.81 -26.77
C TRP A 132 -10.42 -10.05 -26.54
N ALA A 133 -10.23 -10.87 -27.57
CA ALA A 133 -9.39 -12.06 -27.51
C ALA A 133 -7.93 -11.72 -27.18
N ILE A 134 -7.37 -10.68 -27.82
CA ILE A 134 -6.01 -10.21 -27.57
C ILE A 134 -5.88 -9.70 -26.12
N ASN A 135 -6.81 -8.88 -25.66
CA ASN A 135 -6.78 -8.33 -24.30
C ASN A 135 -6.85 -9.44 -23.24
N ASN A 136 -7.70 -10.46 -23.44
CA ASN A 136 -7.77 -11.59 -22.52
C ASN A 136 -6.47 -12.39 -22.51
N ALA A 137 -5.86 -12.66 -23.67
CA ALA A 137 -4.58 -13.35 -23.74
C ALA A 137 -3.46 -12.56 -23.03
N TYR A 138 -3.46 -11.23 -23.13
CA TYR A 138 -2.54 -10.39 -22.36
C TYR A 138 -2.77 -10.48 -20.86
N LEU A 139 -4.04 -10.45 -20.41
CA LEU A 139 -4.38 -10.58 -18.99
C LEU A 139 -4.00 -11.94 -18.42
N GLU A 140 -4.26 -13.03 -19.15
CA GLU A 140 -3.85 -14.39 -18.78
C GLU A 140 -2.32 -14.52 -18.69
N GLY A 141 -1.59 -13.92 -19.63
CA GLY A 141 -0.12 -13.88 -19.60
C GLY A 141 0.42 -13.09 -18.40
N ALA A 142 -0.18 -11.95 -18.08
CA ALA A 142 0.17 -11.15 -16.91
C ALA A 142 -0.11 -11.89 -15.60
N GLU A 143 -1.26 -12.54 -15.49
CA GLU A 143 -1.62 -13.38 -14.34
C GLU A 143 -0.61 -14.53 -14.15
N ALA A 144 -0.27 -15.23 -15.23
CA ALA A 144 0.71 -16.32 -15.19
C ALA A 144 2.10 -15.84 -14.75
N ALA A 145 2.53 -14.65 -15.19
CA ALA A 145 3.79 -14.06 -14.77
C ALA A 145 3.80 -13.72 -13.27
N VAL A 146 2.74 -13.08 -12.76
CA VAL A 146 2.59 -12.77 -11.33
C VAL A 146 2.56 -14.04 -10.49
N ARG A 147 1.83 -15.07 -10.92
CA ARG A 147 1.79 -16.36 -10.22
C ARG A 147 3.16 -17.04 -10.16
N ARG A 148 3.93 -17.00 -11.24
CA ARG A 148 5.29 -17.54 -11.25
C ARG A 148 6.17 -16.82 -10.24
N GLN A 149 6.11 -15.49 -10.21
CA GLN A 149 6.89 -14.70 -9.27
C GLN A 149 6.48 -14.95 -7.81
N LEU A 150 5.18 -15.13 -7.55
CA LEU A 150 4.67 -15.51 -6.23
C LEU A 150 5.26 -16.87 -5.79
N GLN A 151 5.21 -17.87 -6.67
CA GLN A 151 5.76 -19.20 -6.38
C GLN A 151 7.28 -19.18 -6.14
N GLU A 152 8.02 -18.39 -6.92
CA GLU A 152 9.46 -18.20 -6.72
C GLU A 152 9.76 -17.56 -5.35
N GLN A 153 9.01 -16.52 -4.98
CA GLN A 153 9.17 -15.84 -3.68
C GLN A 153 8.80 -16.76 -2.51
N GLU A 154 7.72 -17.53 -2.61
CA GLU A 154 7.34 -18.52 -1.59
C GLU A 154 8.43 -19.57 -1.38
N GLN A 155 9.03 -20.07 -2.48
CA GLN A 155 10.13 -21.02 -2.40
C GLN A 155 11.38 -20.39 -1.76
N GLN A 156 11.70 -19.14 -2.08
CA GLN A 156 12.83 -18.42 -1.48
C GLN A 156 12.62 -18.20 0.02
N ILE A 157 11.42 -17.77 0.44
CA ILE A 157 11.07 -17.61 1.86
C ILE A 157 11.20 -18.95 2.58
N ALA A 158 10.66 -20.04 2.02
CA ALA A 158 10.75 -21.37 2.63
C ALA A 158 12.19 -21.86 2.77
N GLN A 159 13.07 -21.56 1.80
CA GLN A 159 14.50 -21.88 1.88
C GLN A 159 15.20 -21.07 2.96
N LEU A 160 14.93 -19.75 3.04
CA LEU A 160 15.49 -18.88 4.07
C LEU A 160 15.04 -19.28 5.48
N ASP A 161 13.76 -19.63 5.65
CA ASP A 161 13.24 -20.10 6.93
C ASP A 161 13.85 -21.44 7.34
N ARG A 162 14.04 -22.38 6.41
CA ARG A 162 14.75 -23.63 6.69
C ARG A 162 16.20 -23.36 7.11
N HIS A 163 16.89 -22.47 6.39
CA HIS A 163 18.26 -22.10 6.74
C HIS A 163 18.34 -21.46 8.13
N ARG A 164 17.41 -20.54 8.44
CA ARG A 164 17.28 -19.93 9.77
C ARG A 164 17.07 -21.00 10.83
N GLN A 165 16.16 -21.94 10.61
CA GLN A 165 15.89 -23.03 11.56
C GLN A 165 17.13 -23.89 11.82
N GLU A 166 17.86 -24.30 10.78
CA GLU A 166 19.07 -25.11 10.91
C GLU A 166 20.17 -24.36 11.69
N LEU A 167 20.36 -23.07 11.39
CA LEU A 167 21.33 -22.23 12.09
C LEU A 167 20.98 -22.08 13.58
N GLN A 168 19.72 -21.81 13.88
CA GLN A 168 19.26 -21.68 15.26
C GLN A 168 19.39 -22.98 16.05
N GLN A 169 19.12 -24.14 15.43
CA GLN A 169 19.34 -25.44 16.07
C GLN A 169 20.81 -25.71 16.40
N ARG A 170 21.74 -25.30 15.51
CA ARG A 170 23.18 -25.42 15.77
C ARG A 170 23.62 -24.52 16.93
N GLU A 171 23.17 -23.27 16.94
CA GLU A 171 23.47 -22.35 18.04
C GLU A 171 22.84 -22.82 19.36
N ALA A 172 21.65 -23.42 19.35
CA ALA A 172 21.03 -24.00 20.54
C ALA A 172 21.92 -25.08 21.21
N LEU A 173 22.57 -25.92 20.41
CA LEU A 173 23.52 -26.92 20.94
C LEU A 173 24.74 -26.25 21.57
N ARG A 174 25.23 -25.17 20.95
CA ARG A 174 26.34 -24.37 21.48
C ARG A 174 25.97 -23.67 22.79
N PHE A 175 24.78 -23.08 22.88
CA PHE A 175 24.27 -22.47 24.11
C PHE A 175 24.14 -23.49 25.23
N ARG A 176 23.58 -24.68 24.97
CA ARG A 176 23.51 -25.76 25.97
C ARG A 176 24.88 -26.21 26.46
N TYR A 177 25.87 -26.28 25.56
CA TYR A 177 27.24 -26.60 25.93
C TYR A 177 27.85 -25.52 26.83
N LEU A 178 27.71 -24.25 26.45
CA LEU A 178 28.19 -23.10 27.23
C LEU A 178 27.50 -23.01 28.60
N GLU A 179 26.19 -23.25 28.66
CA GLU A 179 25.42 -23.25 29.89
C GLU A 179 25.90 -24.34 30.85
N ARG A 180 26.16 -25.56 30.35
CA ARG A 180 26.74 -26.65 31.16
C ARG A 180 28.12 -26.27 31.66
N GLN A 181 29.00 -25.77 30.78
CA GLN A 181 30.35 -25.34 31.17
C GLN A 181 30.31 -24.23 32.22
N TRP A 182 29.37 -23.28 32.09
CA TRP A 182 29.17 -22.22 33.06
C TRP A 182 28.68 -22.76 34.40
N ARG A 183 27.70 -23.68 34.41
CA ARG A 183 27.25 -24.35 35.63
C ARG A 183 28.37 -25.12 36.32
N ASP A 184 29.19 -25.85 35.57
CA ASP A 184 30.32 -26.62 36.13
C ASP A 184 31.37 -25.69 36.76
N ARG A 185 31.68 -24.58 36.10
CA ARG A 185 32.58 -23.55 36.66
C ARG A 185 31.99 -22.88 37.90
N LEU A 186 30.68 -22.61 37.90
CA LEU A 186 30.00 -22.01 39.02
C LEU A 186 30.01 -22.95 40.23
N HIS A 187 29.68 -24.23 40.04
CA HIS A 187 29.79 -25.25 41.09
C HIS A 187 31.23 -25.37 41.59
N GLY A 188 32.23 -25.48 40.71
CA GLY A 188 33.63 -25.56 41.13
C GLY A 188 34.16 -24.29 41.82
N ASN A 189 33.55 -23.13 41.60
CA ASN A 189 33.84 -21.90 42.36
C ASN A 189 33.14 -21.91 43.72
N LEU A 190 31.90 -22.39 43.79
CA LEU A 190 31.14 -22.51 45.03
C LEU A 190 31.75 -23.56 45.97
N GLU A 191 32.20 -24.70 45.45
CA GLU A 191 32.88 -25.73 46.24
C GLU A 191 34.20 -25.23 46.81
N ARG A 192 34.99 -24.48 46.02
CA ARG A 192 36.20 -23.79 46.49
C ARG A 192 35.89 -22.74 47.55
N ALA A 193 34.80 -21.98 47.39
CA ALA A 193 34.39 -20.97 48.38
C ALA A 193 33.84 -21.60 49.68
N ALA A 194 33.23 -22.77 49.60
CA ALA A 194 32.67 -23.51 50.73
C ALA A 194 33.71 -24.34 51.51
N GLY A 195 34.96 -24.42 51.03
CA GLY A 195 36.06 -25.14 51.69
C GLY A 195 35.99 -26.66 51.55
N ASN A 196 35.29 -27.17 50.53
CA ASN A 196 35.20 -28.61 50.26
C ASN A 196 36.33 -29.13 49.34
N ILE A 197 37.31 -28.28 49.01
CA ILE A 197 38.54 -28.59 48.25
C ILE A 197 39.69 -27.76 48.83
#